data_AF-A0A1X1XYG2-F1
#
_entry.id   AF-A0A1X1XYG2-F1
#
_cell.length_a   1.000
_cell.length_b   1.000
_cell.length_c   1.000
_cell.angle_alpha   90.00
_cell.angle_beta   90.00
_cell.angle_gamma   90.00
#
_symmetry.space_group_name_H-M   'P 1'
#
loop_
_entity.id
_entity.type
_entity.pdbx_description
1 polymer ?
#
loop_
_entity_poly.entity_id
_entity_poly.type
_entity_poly.pdbx_seq_one_letter_code
_entity_poly.pdbx_strand_id
1 'polypeptide(L)'
;MAGPHPSNHAVGTDGPLPYPDDAASPSATYPAAYPGQLPPPVSYPERRPKRLLIGTLVAIALVAAMTAAIVYGVRTNGANTGATFSEVSAKTAIQGYLDALEHHDIDTIARNALCGIYDGVRDRRSDQALAKLSSDAFRKQFSRAEVTSIDKIVYLSQYQTQVLFTMQVTPATGGPPKGQVQGIAQVLFQRGQILVCSYVLRTIGGRY
;
A
#
# COMPACT_ATOMS: atom_id res chain seq x y z
N MET A 1 -6.62 -46.07 -25.86
CA MET A 1 -7.43 -45.09 -25.13
C MET A 1 -7.59 -43.88 -26.03
N ALA A 2 -8.82 -43.61 -26.46
CA ALA A 2 -9.16 -42.56 -27.41
C ALA A 2 -9.76 -41.35 -26.68
N GLY A 3 -9.38 -40.15 -27.10
CA GLY A 3 -10.08 -38.90 -26.80
C GLY A 3 -9.21 -37.65 -26.93
N PRO A 4 -9.33 -36.86 -28.02
CA PRO A 4 -8.80 -35.50 -28.12
C PRO A 4 -9.89 -34.41 -27.85
N HIS A 5 -9.44 -33.24 -27.39
CA HIS A 5 -10.18 -31.96 -27.19
C HIS A 5 -10.69 -31.32 -28.51
N PRO A 6 -11.29 -30.10 -28.54
CA PRO A 6 -12.21 -29.34 -27.65
C PRO A 6 -13.48 -28.83 -28.44
N SER A 7 -14.48 -28.11 -27.92
CA SER A 7 -14.50 -26.65 -27.67
C SER A 7 -15.91 -26.17 -27.30
N ASN A 8 -15.98 -25.19 -26.40
CA ASN A 8 -17.20 -24.55 -25.90
C ASN A 8 -17.72 -23.49 -26.89
N HIS A 9 -19.01 -23.55 -27.21
CA HIS A 9 -19.78 -22.45 -27.81
C HIS A 9 -20.86 -22.00 -26.83
N ALA A 10 -20.88 -20.72 -26.48
CA ALA A 10 -22.11 -19.98 -26.16
C ALA A 10 -21.79 -18.48 -26.08
N VAL A 11 -22.06 -17.75 -27.15
CA VAL A 11 -22.20 -16.29 -27.14
C VAL A 11 -23.67 -16.01 -27.42
N GLY A 12 -24.33 -15.39 -26.44
CA GLY A 12 -25.74 -15.03 -26.46
C GLY A 12 -26.03 -13.90 -27.44
N THR A 13 -27.14 -14.07 -28.13
CA THR A 13 -27.77 -13.26 -29.16
C THR A 13 -28.42 -11.99 -28.59
N ASP A 14 -28.28 -10.87 -29.30
CA ASP A 14 -29.31 -9.82 -29.34
C ASP A 14 -29.27 -9.07 -30.67
N GLY A 15 -30.40 -9.08 -31.38
CA GLY A 15 -30.67 -8.27 -32.57
C GLY A 15 -32.12 -8.49 -33.07
N PRO A 16 -32.87 -7.46 -33.53
CA PRO A 16 -34.34 -7.45 -33.50
C PRO A 16 -35.08 -7.57 -34.85
N LEU A 17 -36.26 -8.23 -34.80
CA LEU A 17 -37.51 -8.13 -35.63
C LEU A 17 -37.42 -8.46 -37.16
N PRO A 18 -38.52 -8.74 -37.93
CA PRO A 18 -39.98 -8.62 -37.64
C PRO A 18 -40.93 -9.75 -38.18
N TYR A 19 -42.20 -9.67 -37.75
CA TYR A 19 -43.47 -10.08 -38.41
C TYR A 19 -43.83 -11.57 -38.67
N PRO A 20 -45.07 -11.98 -38.36
CA PRO A 20 -45.80 -12.89 -39.25
C PRO A 20 -47.23 -12.44 -39.56
N ASP A 21 -47.54 -12.31 -40.86
CA ASP A 21 -48.91 -12.23 -41.41
C ASP A 21 -49.36 -13.66 -41.73
N ASP A 22 -50.66 -13.86 -41.49
CA ASP A 22 -51.56 -14.84 -42.11
C ASP A 22 -51.26 -16.34 -41.97
N ALA A 23 -52.11 -17.01 -41.18
CA ALA A 23 -53.03 -18.02 -41.73
C ALA A 23 -54.10 -18.48 -40.71
N ALA A 24 -55.35 -18.37 -41.16
CA ALA A 24 -56.52 -19.22 -40.87
C ALA A 24 -57.13 -19.24 -39.46
N SER A 25 -58.21 -18.45 -39.31
CA SER A 25 -59.29 -18.69 -38.35
C SER A 25 -60.14 -19.91 -38.74
N PRO A 26 -60.80 -20.54 -37.75
CA PRO A 26 -62.19 -20.95 -37.92
C PRO A 26 -63.07 -20.25 -36.88
N SER A 27 -64.22 -19.83 -37.38
CA SER A 27 -65.29 -19.05 -36.76
C SER A 27 -66.05 -19.79 -35.66
N ALA A 28 -66.35 -19.10 -34.56
CA ALA A 28 -67.50 -19.41 -33.71
C ALA A 28 -68.01 -18.14 -33.01
N THR A 29 -69.23 -17.75 -33.37
CA THR A 29 -70.00 -16.58 -32.95
C THR A 29 -70.72 -16.84 -31.63
N TYR A 30 -70.65 -15.92 -30.66
CA TYR A 30 -71.62 -15.82 -29.54
C TYR A 30 -71.84 -14.36 -29.11
N PRO A 31 -73.09 -13.86 -28.95
CA PRO A 31 -73.39 -12.48 -28.56
C PRO A 31 -74.00 -12.32 -27.14
N ALA A 32 -74.16 -11.04 -26.72
CA ALA A 32 -74.98 -10.48 -25.62
C ALA A 32 -74.36 -10.51 -24.19
N ALA A 33 -73.96 -9.37 -23.59
CA ALA A 33 -74.73 -8.29 -22.93
C ALA A 33 -75.29 -8.67 -21.52
N TYR A 34 -74.87 -7.95 -20.45
CA TYR A 34 -75.69 -7.31 -19.38
C TYR A 34 -74.78 -6.63 -18.29
N PRO A 35 -75.30 -5.63 -17.52
CA PRO A 35 -74.56 -4.51 -16.92
C PRO A 35 -74.41 -4.58 -15.38
N GLY A 36 -73.52 -3.74 -14.81
CA GLY A 36 -73.46 -3.49 -13.37
C GLY A 36 -72.43 -2.43 -12.99
N GLN A 37 -72.87 -1.34 -12.36
CA GLN A 37 -72.07 -0.19 -11.89
C GLN A 37 -70.93 -0.60 -10.94
N LEU A 38 -69.73 -0.04 -11.16
CA LEU A 38 -68.60 -0.15 -10.22
C LEU A 38 -68.79 0.80 -9.01
N PRO A 39 -68.43 0.36 -7.79
CA PRO A 39 -68.41 1.23 -6.61
C PRO A 39 -67.32 2.32 -6.71
N PRO A 40 -67.51 3.49 -6.07
CA PRO A 40 -66.60 4.62 -6.20
C PRO A 40 -65.20 4.31 -5.63
N PRO A 41 -64.13 4.81 -6.27
CA PRO A 41 -62.76 4.53 -5.86
C PRO A 41 -62.42 5.22 -4.53
N VAL A 42 -61.95 4.42 -3.57
CA VAL A 42 -61.38 4.88 -2.30
C VAL A 42 -60.01 5.50 -2.58
N SER A 43 -59.79 6.76 -2.18
CA SER A 43 -58.52 7.45 -2.38
C SER A 43 -57.43 6.87 -1.48
N TYR A 44 -56.38 6.30 -2.08
CA TYR A 44 -55.18 5.84 -1.37
C TYR A 44 -54.16 7.00 -1.30
N PRO A 45 -53.55 7.29 -0.13
CA PRO A 45 -52.58 8.37 -0.02
C PRO A 45 -51.28 8.02 -0.78
N GLU A 46 -50.87 8.90 -1.68
CA GLU A 46 -49.60 8.77 -2.41
C GLU A 46 -48.41 8.77 -1.44
N ARG A 47 -47.69 7.64 -1.39
CA ARG A 47 -46.43 7.53 -0.64
C ARG A 47 -45.36 8.35 -1.35
N ARG A 48 -44.96 9.46 -0.73
CA ARG A 48 -44.02 10.46 -1.28
C ARG A 48 -42.64 9.84 -1.63
N PRO A 49 -42.27 9.70 -2.93
CA PRO A 49 -40.99 9.10 -3.34
C PRO A 49 -39.79 10.03 -3.11
N LYS A 50 -40.03 11.32 -2.81
CA LYS A 50 -38.98 12.33 -2.67
C LYS A 50 -38.03 12.06 -1.51
N ARG A 51 -38.50 11.49 -0.40
CA ARG A 51 -37.64 11.16 0.75
C ARG A 51 -36.71 9.98 0.47
N LEU A 52 -37.18 9.00 -0.29
CA LEU A 52 -36.36 7.88 -0.75
C LEU A 52 -35.29 8.38 -1.73
N LEU A 53 -35.67 9.22 -2.69
CA LEU A 53 -34.73 9.82 -3.65
C LEU A 53 -33.62 10.62 -2.96
N ILE A 54 -33.98 11.46 -1.97
CA ILE A 54 -33.01 12.20 -1.16
C ILE A 54 -32.10 11.24 -0.39
N GLY A 55 -32.67 10.20 0.22
CA GLY A 55 -31.90 9.17 0.92
C GLY A 55 -30.87 8.47 0.02
N THR A 56 -31.27 8.07 -1.19
CA THR A 56 -30.35 7.48 -2.18
C THR A 56 -29.27 8.45 -2.62
N LEU A 57 -29.59 9.73 -2.86
CA LEU A 57 -28.60 10.73 -3.25
C LEU A 57 -27.57 10.96 -2.15
N VAL A 58 -28.00 11.04 -0.89
CA VAL A 58 -27.09 11.19 0.27
C VAL A 58 -26.21 9.96 0.41
N ALA A 59 -26.77 8.75 0.25
CA ALA A 59 -25.99 7.51 0.31
C ALA A 59 -24.91 7.46 -0.79
N ILE A 60 -25.26 7.82 -2.03
CA ILE A 60 -24.30 7.86 -3.15
C ILE A 60 -23.21 8.91 -2.89
N ALA A 61 -23.58 10.10 -2.40
CA ALA A 61 -22.62 11.15 -2.07
C ALA A 61 -21.66 10.72 -0.96
N LEU A 62 -22.14 10.02 0.06
CA LEU A 62 -21.30 9.48 1.14
C LEU A 62 -20.34 8.40 0.63
N VAL A 63 -20.82 7.47 -0.21
CA VAL A 63 -19.98 6.44 -0.82
C VAL A 63 -18.92 7.08 -1.70
N ALA A 64 -19.28 8.06 -2.53
CA ALA A 64 -18.35 8.79 -3.39
C ALA A 64 -17.32 9.59 -2.59
N ALA A 65 -17.74 10.23 -1.49
CA ALA A 65 -16.83 10.96 -0.61
C ALA A 65 -15.88 10.01 0.13
N MET A 66 -16.35 8.85 0.62
CA MET A 66 -15.51 7.85 1.25
C MET A 66 -14.53 7.23 0.27
N THR A 67 -14.96 6.85 -0.94
CA THR A 67 -14.05 6.33 -1.96
C THR A 67 -13.05 7.37 -2.42
N ALA A 68 -13.46 8.63 -2.59
CA ALA A 68 -12.54 9.73 -2.88
C ALA A 68 -11.55 9.95 -1.72
N ALA A 69 -11.98 9.91 -0.46
CA ALA A 69 -11.08 10.04 0.69
C ALA A 69 -10.09 8.88 0.80
N ILE A 70 -10.52 7.64 0.52
CA ILE A 70 -9.65 6.47 0.48
C ILE A 70 -8.67 6.58 -0.69
N VAL A 71 -9.15 6.87 -1.91
CA VAL A 71 -8.29 6.97 -3.10
C VAL A 71 -7.35 8.16 -3.00
N TYR A 72 -7.80 9.31 -2.51
CA TYR A 72 -6.95 10.48 -2.30
C TYR A 72 -5.98 10.23 -1.16
N GLY A 73 -6.42 9.65 -0.04
CA GLY A 73 -5.54 9.18 1.03
C GLY A 73 -4.51 8.16 0.54
N VAL A 74 -4.87 7.28 -0.39
CA VAL A 74 -3.98 6.29 -1.03
C VAL A 74 -3.09 6.89 -2.12
N ARG A 75 -3.50 7.97 -2.80
CA ARG A 75 -2.69 8.67 -3.80
C ARG A 75 -1.75 9.69 -3.18
N THR A 76 -2.18 10.36 -2.11
CA THR A 76 -1.34 11.26 -1.32
C THR A 76 -0.49 10.51 -0.30
N ASN A 77 -0.90 9.29 0.12
CA ASN A 77 -0.11 8.36 0.94
C ASN A 77 0.14 6.99 0.25
N GLY A 78 0.42 7.00 -1.06
CA GLY A 78 0.88 5.86 -1.88
C GLY A 78 0.66 4.44 -1.32
N ALA A 79 -0.56 3.91 -1.37
CA ALA A 79 -0.84 2.57 -0.84
C ALA A 79 -1.77 1.75 -1.76
N ASN A 80 -1.21 1.07 -2.76
CA ASN A 80 -1.67 -0.26 -3.23
C ASN A 80 -0.76 -0.86 -4.33
N THR A 81 0.56 -0.76 -4.13
CA THR A 81 1.51 -1.79 -4.54
C THR A 81 2.32 -2.10 -3.28
N GLY A 82 2.52 -3.38 -2.94
CA GLY A 82 2.88 -3.82 -1.58
C GLY A 82 3.87 -2.91 -0.85
N ALA A 83 3.42 -2.22 0.20
CA ALA A 83 4.23 -1.36 1.08
C ALA A 83 5.43 -0.72 0.36
N THR A 84 5.13 0.11 -0.64
CA THR A 84 6.15 0.75 -1.47
C THR A 84 7.14 1.51 -0.60
N PHE A 85 8.36 0.98 -0.58
CA PHE A 85 9.53 1.65 -0.06
C PHE A 85 9.57 3.09 -0.59
N SER A 86 9.43 4.06 0.31
CA SER A 86 9.38 5.50 0.02
C SER A 86 10.59 6.20 0.64
N GLU A 87 10.92 7.39 0.12
CA GLU A 87 12.00 8.22 0.67
C GLU A 87 11.84 8.48 2.18
N VAL A 88 10.62 8.80 2.60
CA VAL A 88 10.30 9.05 4.02
C VAL A 88 10.53 7.78 4.84
N SER A 89 10.04 6.64 4.38
CA SER A 89 10.22 5.36 5.08
C SER A 89 11.70 4.93 5.13
N ALA A 90 12.47 5.22 4.09
CA ALA A 90 13.91 4.99 4.05
C ALA A 90 14.63 5.87 5.08
N LYS A 91 14.32 7.16 5.10
CA LYS A 91 14.86 8.12 6.07
C LYS A 91 14.57 7.68 7.50
N THR A 92 13.33 7.31 7.80
CA THR A 92 12.93 6.83 9.14
C THR A 92 13.67 5.55 9.53
N ALA A 93 13.77 4.57 8.63
CA ALA A 93 14.47 3.32 8.93
C ALA A 93 15.98 3.53 9.17
N ILE A 94 16.62 4.35 8.33
CA ILE A 94 18.03 4.69 8.47
C ILE A 94 18.27 5.49 9.76
N GLN A 95 17.43 6.49 10.05
CA GLN A 95 17.53 7.26 11.30
C GLN A 95 17.39 6.35 12.52
N GLY A 96 16.36 5.49 12.55
CA GLY A 96 16.16 4.56 13.67
C GLY A 96 17.33 3.60 13.88
N TYR A 97 17.99 3.18 12.80
CA TYR A 97 19.21 2.37 12.91
C TYR A 97 20.41 3.18 13.44
N LEU A 98 20.59 4.42 12.99
CA LEU A 98 21.64 5.31 13.52
C LEU A 98 21.40 5.66 15.00
N ASP A 99 20.15 5.88 15.40
CA ASP A 99 19.76 6.10 16.79
C ASP A 99 20.07 4.86 17.64
N ALA A 100 19.83 3.65 17.11
CA ALA A 100 20.19 2.41 17.80
C ALA A 100 21.71 2.29 18.02
N LEU A 101 22.52 2.71 17.04
CA LEU A 101 23.98 2.79 17.17
C LEU A 101 24.41 3.82 18.24
N GLU A 102 23.78 4.99 18.27
CA GLU A 102 24.04 6.04 19.25
C GLU A 102 23.74 5.59 20.69
N HIS A 103 22.58 4.96 20.89
CA HIS A 103 22.08 4.53 22.20
C HIS A 103 22.59 3.14 22.63
N HIS A 104 23.44 2.50 21.82
CA HIS A 104 23.98 1.16 22.10
C HIS A 104 22.85 0.11 22.29
N ASP A 105 21.82 0.18 21.45
CA ASP A 105 20.74 -0.80 21.39
C ASP A 105 21.16 -2.01 20.54
N ILE A 106 21.85 -2.94 21.19
CA ILE A 106 22.49 -4.10 20.55
C ILE A 106 21.47 -5.01 19.86
N ASP A 107 20.28 -5.18 20.44
CA ASP A 107 19.27 -6.07 19.87
C ASP A 107 18.67 -5.47 18.59
N THR A 108 18.38 -4.16 18.58
CA THR A 108 17.90 -3.48 17.36
C THR A 108 18.96 -3.47 16.27
N ILE A 109 20.23 -3.21 16.61
CA ILE A 109 21.34 -3.25 15.64
C ILE A 109 21.49 -4.66 15.06
N ALA A 110 21.53 -5.69 15.91
CA ALA A 110 21.70 -7.07 15.45
C ALA A 110 20.55 -7.56 14.58
N ARG A 111 19.29 -7.17 14.90
CA ARG A 111 18.11 -7.48 14.05
C ARG A 111 18.20 -6.85 12.67
N ASN A 112 18.67 -5.61 12.61
CA ASN A 112 18.87 -4.88 11.36
C ASN A 112 20.01 -5.49 10.53
N ALA A 113 21.17 -5.71 11.16
CA ALA A 113 22.35 -6.28 10.51
C ALA A 113 22.12 -7.70 9.97
N LEU A 114 21.27 -8.49 10.64
CA LEU A 114 20.86 -9.82 10.17
C LEU A 114 19.65 -9.78 9.24
N CYS A 115 19.19 -8.62 8.78
CA CYS A 115 18.17 -8.52 7.73
C CYS A 115 16.91 -9.38 7.99
N GLY A 116 16.47 -9.49 9.24
CA GLY A 116 15.24 -10.23 9.57
C GLY A 116 15.40 -11.73 9.79
N ILE A 117 16.62 -12.29 9.75
CA ILE A 117 16.86 -13.69 10.14
C ILE A 117 17.20 -13.84 11.63
N TYR A 118 17.39 -12.73 12.36
CA TYR A 118 17.80 -12.71 13.77
C TYR A 118 16.95 -13.62 14.67
N ASP A 119 15.64 -13.63 14.51
CA ASP A 119 14.76 -14.48 15.33
C ASP A 119 14.88 -15.98 15.00
N GLY A 120 15.37 -16.32 13.80
CA GLY A 120 15.65 -17.70 13.39
C GLY A 120 17.04 -18.21 13.78
N VAL A 121 17.96 -17.33 14.21
CA VAL A 121 19.31 -17.72 14.63
C VAL A 121 19.28 -18.25 16.06
N ARG A 122 19.84 -19.45 16.26
CA ARG A 122 19.90 -20.15 17.56
C ARG A 122 20.96 -19.56 18.49
N ASP A 123 22.17 -19.31 17.98
CA ASP A 123 23.24 -18.68 18.74
C ASP A 123 23.50 -17.27 18.18
N ARG A 124 23.18 -16.27 18.99
CA ARG A 124 23.20 -14.85 18.61
C ARG A 124 24.39 -14.11 19.21
N ARG A 125 25.26 -14.81 19.97
CA ARG A 125 26.34 -14.16 20.73
C ARG A 125 27.31 -13.45 19.79
N SER A 126 27.64 -14.08 18.67
CA SER A 126 28.51 -13.50 17.63
C SER A 126 27.88 -12.25 17.00
N ASP A 127 26.58 -12.29 16.71
CA ASP A 127 25.87 -11.16 16.10
C ASP A 127 25.72 -9.99 17.07
N GLN A 128 25.42 -10.27 18.34
CA GLN A 128 25.39 -9.25 19.39
C GLN A 128 26.77 -8.65 19.64
N ALA A 129 27.84 -9.45 19.57
CA ALA A 129 29.21 -8.95 19.66
C ALA A 129 29.55 -8.03 18.47
N LEU A 130 29.15 -8.40 17.26
CA LEU A 130 29.32 -7.56 16.07
C LEU A 130 28.52 -6.25 16.16
N ALA A 131 27.26 -6.34 16.59
CA ALA A 131 26.41 -5.18 16.84
C ALA A 131 27.03 -4.24 17.88
N LYS A 132 27.58 -4.79 18.96
CA LYS A 132 28.32 -4.02 19.97
C LYS A 132 29.53 -3.32 19.39
N LEU A 133 30.37 -4.02 18.63
CA LEU A 133 31.53 -3.42 17.97
C LEU A 133 31.12 -2.30 17.02
N SER A 134 30.03 -2.46 16.27
CA SER A 134 29.53 -1.43 15.36
C SER A 134 29.03 -0.18 16.10
N SER A 135 28.29 -0.33 17.20
CA SER A 135 27.88 0.78 18.06
C SER A 135 29.09 1.47 18.70
N ASP A 136 30.04 0.71 19.24
CA ASP A 136 31.25 1.27 19.85
C ASP A 136 32.09 2.04 18.83
N ALA A 137 32.23 1.51 17.61
CA ALA A 137 32.91 2.20 16.52
C ALA A 137 32.20 3.49 16.12
N PHE A 138 30.87 3.45 15.98
CA PHE A 138 30.06 4.62 15.69
C PHE A 138 30.21 5.68 16.78
N ARG A 139 30.03 5.30 18.05
CA ARG A 139 30.10 6.19 19.22
C ARG A 139 31.50 6.76 19.47
N LYS A 140 32.56 6.10 18.99
CA LYS A 140 33.93 6.64 18.97
C LYS A 140 34.10 7.75 17.94
N GLN A 141 33.38 7.70 16.83
CA GLN A 141 33.48 8.69 15.76
C GLN A 141 32.49 9.84 15.96
N PHE A 142 31.26 9.51 16.36
CA PHE A 142 30.12 10.42 16.42
C PHE A 142 29.35 10.24 17.73
N SER A 143 28.97 11.35 18.35
CA SER A 143 28.05 11.37 19.49
C SER A 143 26.59 11.49 19.06
N ARG A 144 26.34 11.96 17.83
CA ARG A 144 25.01 12.10 17.24
C ARG A 144 25.05 11.98 15.73
N ALA A 145 24.01 11.42 15.12
CA ALA A 145 23.79 11.51 13.68
C ALA A 145 22.32 11.79 13.34
N GLU A 146 22.08 12.67 12.38
CA GLU A 146 20.76 13.02 11.90
C GLU A 146 20.72 12.98 10.38
N VAL A 147 19.87 12.11 9.82
CA VAL A 147 19.65 12.02 8.38
C VAL A 147 18.93 13.28 7.91
N THR A 148 19.58 14.06 7.06
CA THR A 148 19.00 15.30 6.51
C THR A 148 18.19 15.01 5.26
N SER A 149 18.73 14.22 4.34
CA SER A 149 18.11 13.94 3.03
C SER A 149 18.42 12.52 2.55
N ILE A 150 17.55 12.00 1.69
CA ILE A 150 17.85 10.85 0.86
C ILE A 150 18.20 11.38 -0.53
N ASP A 151 19.42 11.13 -0.96
CA ASP A 151 19.92 11.72 -2.20
C ASP A 151 19.58 10.86 -3.41
N LYS A 152 19.58 9.53 -3.23
CA LYS A 152 19.23 8.59 -4.29
C LYS A 152 18.77 7.25 -3.76
N ILE A 153 17.81 6.65 -4.44
CA ILE A 153 17.32 5.29 -4.19
C ILE A 153 17.58 4.45 -5.44
N VAL A 154 18.21 3.28 -5.24
CA VAL A 154 18.48 2.29 -6.29
C VAL A 154 17.85 0.97 -5.89
N TYR A 155 16.77 0.60 -6.57
CA TYR A 155 16.07 -0.66 -6.34
C TYR A 155 16.88 -1.81 -6.94
N LEU A 156 17.33 -2.73 -6.10
CA LEU A 156 18.01 -3.96 -6.51
C LEU A 156 17.00 -5.07 -6.82
N SER A 157 15.89 -5.08 -6.08
CA SER A 157 14.73 -5.94 -6.31
C SER A 157 13.46 -5.29 -5.75
N GLN A 158 12.34 -6.01 -5.80
CA GLN A 158 11.07 -5.58 -5.19
C GLN A 158 11.13 -5.40 -3.66
N TYR A 159 12.12 -6.01 -2.98
CA TYR A 159 12.27 -5.96 -1.53
C TYR A 159 13.62 -5.43 -1.07
N GLN A 160 14.62 -5.35 -1.96
CA GLN A 160 15.96 -4.89 -1.62
C GLN A 160 16.29 -3.61 -2.35
N THR A 161 16.82 -2.65 -1.61
CA THR A 161 17.13 -1.32 -2.13
C THR A 161 18.45 -0.83 -1.55
N GLN A 162 19.18 -0.05 -2.33
CA GLN A 162 20.35 0.68 -1.88
C GLN A 162 20.02 2.17 -1.87
N VAL A 163 20.33 2.83 -0.76
CA VAL A 163 19.96 4.21 -0.49
C VAL A 163 21.23 5.01 -0.25
N LEU A 164 21.45 6.04 -1.06
CA LEU A 164 22.41 7.09 -0.77
C LEU A 164 21.69 8.15 0.06
N PHE A 165 22.23 8.49 1.21
CA PHE A 165 21.67 9.49 2.11
C PHE A 165 22.75 10.45 2.59
N THR A 166 22.33 11.65 2.94
CA THR A 166 23.16 12.65 3.59
C THR A 166 22.69 12.83 5.03
N MET A 167 23.65 12.97 5.95
CA MET A 167 23.40 13.19 7.37
C MET A 167 24.32 14.27 7.92
N GLN A 168 23.87 14.94 8.98
CA GLN A 168 24.72 15.74 9.85
C GLN A 168 25.18 14.90 11.03
N VAL A 169 26.44 15.07 11.43
CA VAL A 169 27.02 14.31 12.54
C VAL A 169 27.74 15.20 13.53
N THR A 170 27.58 14.90 14.80
CA THR A 170 28.34 15.56 15.88
C THR A 170 29.51 14.65 16.26
N PRO A 171 30.76 15.12 16.25
CA PRO A 171 31.92 14.31 16.65
C PRO A 171 31.84 13.86 18.11
N ALA A 172 32.36 12.66 18.40
CA ALA A 172 32.43 12.16 19.77
C ALA A 172 33.35 13.00 20.69
N THR A 173 34.38 13.64 20.12
CA THR A 173 35.32 14.52 20.83
C THR A 173 34.72 15.87 21.23
N GLY A 174 33.47 16.15 20.88
CA GLY A 174 32.87 17.47 20.98
C GLY A 174 33.28 18.39 19.84
N GLY A 175 32.54 19.49 19.69
CA GLY A 175 32.69 20.45 18.59
C GLY A 175 31.38 20.70 17.85
N PRO A 176 31.33 21.69 16.95
CA PRO A 176 30.16 21.92 16.12
C PRO A 176 29.86 20.68 15.26
N PRO A 177 28.60 20.48 14.83
CA PRO A 177 28.27 19.44 13.86
C PRO A 177 29.22 19.54 12.66
N LYS A 178 29.87 18.43 12.32
CA LYS A 178 30.67 18.36 11.10
C LYS A 178 29.72 18.47 9.91
N GLY A 179 30.24 19.04 8.82
CA GLY A 179 29.49 19.21 7.57
C GLY A 179 28.86 17.91 7.07
N GLN A 180 27.93 18.04 6.13
CA GLN A 180 27.16 16.93 5.57
C GLN A 180 28.04 15.73 5.18
N VAL A 181 27.77 14.58 5.81
CA VAL A 181 28.41 13.30 5.52
C VAL A 181 27.45 12.44 4.71
N GLN A 182 27.94 11.83 3.64
CA GLN A 182 27.16 10.88 2.86
C GLN A 182 27.37 9.45 3.35
N GLY A 183 26.29 8.67 3.32
CA GLY A 183 26.29 7.25 3.64
C GLY A 183 25.52 6.48 2.58
N ILE A 184 25.85 5.19 2.47
CA ILE A 184 25.09 4.23 1.67
C ILE A 184 24.53 3.20 2.64
N ALA A 185 23.22 3.01 2.60
CA ALA A 185 22.53 1.95 3.33
C ALA A 185 21.97 0.92 2.34
N GLN A 186 22.13 -0.37 2.63
CA GLN A 186 21.32 -1.40 2.00
C GLN A 186 20.18 -1.74 2.92
N VAL A 187 18.98 -1.73 2.37
CA VAL A 187 17.74 -1.92 3.11
C VAL A 187 16.92 -3.04 2.51
N LEU A 188 16.30 -3.82 3.39
CA LEU A 188 15.41 -4.92 3.05
C LEU A 188 14.02 -4.64 3.60
N PHE A 189 13.01 -4.75 2.75
CA PHE A 189 11.62 -4.74 3.13
C PHE A 189 11.15 -6.16 3.42
N GLN A 190 10.74 -6.42 4.66
CA GLN A 190 10.27 -7.74 5.09
C GLN A 190 9.14 -7.60 6.10
N ARG A 191 8.01 -8.27 5.85
CA ARG A 191 6.84 -8.33 6.77
C ARG A 191 6.36 -6.96 7.28
N GLY A 192 6.36 -5.94 6.42
CA GLY A 192 5.91 -4.60 6.82
C GLY A 192 6.98 -3.74 7.49
N GLN A 193 8.20 -4.25 7.65
CA GLN A 193 9.32 -3.54 8.25
C GLN A 193 10.41 -3.26 7.21
N ILE A 194 11.12 -2.15 7.38
CA ILE A 194 12.31 -1.80 6.61
C ILE A 194 13.51 -1.98 7.53
N LEU A 195 14.40 -2.90 7.19
CA LEU A 195 15.59 -3.24 7.96
C LEU A 195 16.84 -2.72 7.26
N VAL A 196 17.75 -2.13 8.01
CA VAL A 196 19.05 -1.67 7.50
C VAL A 196 20.06 -2.81 7.61
N CYS A 197 20.22 -3.52 6.51
CA CYS A 197 21.08 -4.69 6.38
C CYS A 197 22.57 -4.38 6.43
N SER A 198 22.96 -3.27 5.81
CA SER A 198 24.33 -2.80 5.82
C SER A 198 24.34 -1.29 5.74
N TYR A 199 25.36 -0.69 6.35
CA TYR A 199 25.59 0.74 6.28
C TYR A 199 27.09 0.99 6.09
N VAL A 200 27.42 1.94 5.23
CA VAL A 200 28.80 2.38 5.02
C VAL A 200 28.79 3.89 4.89
N LEU A 201 29.62 4.55 5.70
CA LEU A 201 29.80 5.99 5.60
C LEU A 201 30.88 6.32 4.58
N ARG A 202 30.56 7.21 3.65
CA ARG A 202 31.54 7.86 2.79
C ARG A 202 32.02 9.10 3.52
N THR A 203 32.97 8.91 4.41
CA THR A 203 33.74 10.05 4.91
C THR A 203 34.52 10.61 3.73
N ILE A 204 34.15 11.80 3.25
CA ILE A 204 35.03 12.58 2.40
C ILE A 204 36.26 12.83 3.27
N GLY A 205 37.40 12.23 2.89
CA GLY A 205 38.64 12.30 3.62
C GLY A 205 38.91 13.74 4.04
N GLY A 206 39.12 13.92 5.35
CA GLY A 206 39.35 15.23 5.94
C GLY A 206 40.45 15.97 5.18
N ARG A 207 40.18 17.23 4.83
CA ARG A 207 41.25 18.16 4.55
C ARG A 207 41.91 18.47 5.89
N TYR A 208 43.13 17.94 6.06
CA TYR A 208 44.14 18.54 6.93
C TYR A 208 44.59 19.87 6.33
#